data_AF-A0A3A0VNZ9-F1
#
_entry.id   AF-A0A3A0VNZ9-F1
#
_cell.length_a   1.000
_cell.length_b   1.000
_cell.length_c   1.000
_cell.angle_alpha   90.00
_cell.angle_beta   90.00
_cell.angle_gamma   90.00
#
_symmetry.space_group_name_H-M   'P 1'
#
loop_
_entity.id
_entity.type
_entity.pdbx_description
1 polymer ?
#
loop_
_entity_poly.entity_id
_entity_poly.type
_entity_poly.pdbx_seq_one_letter_code
_entity_poly.pdbx_strand_id
1 'polypeptide(L)'
;IYHTVDSVVKTGIINLISWTALLSVNLGLMNLLPIPALDGGRILFVIYEAIFRKPVNKKAETTIIAIGAVFVLIIMVLVTWNDIQRYFL
;
A
#
# COMPACT_ATOMS: atom_id res chain seq x y z
N ILE A 1 33.61 25.74 0.37
CA ILE A 1 32.69 25.45 1.49
C ILE A 1 31.27 25.84 1.12
N TYR A 2 30.92 27.12 0.89
CA TYR A 2 29.55 27.51 0.48
C TYR A 2 29.05 26.84 -0.82
N HIS A 3 29.85 26.77 -1.89
CA HIS A 3 29.46 26.06 -3.13
C HIS A 3 29.35 24.53 -2.99
N THR A 4 30.02 23.95 -2.00
CA THR A 4 29.95 22.52 -1.68
C THR A 4 28.70 22.21 -0.85
N VAL A 5 28.26 23.15 0.01
CA VAL A 5 27.05 22.99 0.82
C VAL A 5 25.79 23.16 -0.04
N ASP A 6 25.76 24.13 -0.97
CA ASP A 6 24.62 24.32 -1.89
C ASP A 6 24.38 23.10 -2.81
N SER A 7 25.46 22.47 -3.27
CA SER A 7 25.37 21.25 -4.09
C SER A 7 24.93 20.04 -3.26
N VAL A 8 25.34 19.94 -2.00
CA VAL A 8 24.86 18.87 -1.09
C VAL A 8 23.40 19.07 -0.70
N VAL A 9 22.95 20.31 -0.47
CA VAL A 9 21.54 20.61 -0.15
C VAL A 9 20.63 20.33 -1.36
N LYS A 10 21.02 20.76 -2.57
CA LYS A 10 20.25 20.47 -3.79
C LYS A 10 20.22 18.99 -4.11
N THR A 11 21.38 18.31 -4.06
CA THR A 11 21.46 16.85 -4.26
C THR A 11 20.66 16.11 -3.20
N GLY A 12 20.72 16.54 -1.94
CA GLY A 12 19.95 15.97 -0.84
C GLY A 12 18.44 16.05 -1.08
N ILE A 13 17.93 17.24 -1.41
CA ILE A 13 16.50 17.45 -1.69
C ILE A 13 16.06 16.65 -2.93
N ILE A 14 16.83 16.67 -4.02
CA ILE A 14 16.51 15.94 -5.25
C ILE A 14 16.51 14.42 -5.01
N ASN A 15 17.48 13.91 -4.26
CA ASN A 15 17.53 12.50 -3.89
C ASN A 15 16.34 12.12 -3.02
N LEU A 16 15.99 12.92 -2.01
CA LEU A 16 14.82 12.69 -1.16
C LEU A 16 13.51 12.67 -1.96
N ILE A 17 13.33 13.61 -2.89
CA ILE A 17 12.16 13.64 -3.79
C ILE A 17 12.14 12.37 -4.66
N SER A 18 13.29 11.96 -5.20
CA SER A 18 13.38 10.76 -6.03
C SER A 18 13.03 9.49 -5.26
N TRP A 19 13.57 9.31 -4.05
CA TRP A 19 13.22 8.19 -3.16
C TRP A 19 11.75 8.21 -2.76
N THR A 20 11.24 9.38 -2.39
CA THR A 20 9.83 9.54 -2.01
C THR A 20 8.91 9.22 -3.19
N ALA A 21 9.25 9.67 -4.40
CA ALA A 21 8.50 9.36 -5.61
C ALA A 21 8.52 7.86 -5.90
N LEU A 22 9.68 7.21 -5.80
CA LEU A 22 9.82 5.77 -6.02
C LEU A 22 9.01 4.96 -4.99
N LEU A 23 9.10 5.31 -3.71
CA LEU A 23 8.31 4.68 -2.65
C LEU A 23 6.82 4.91 -2.84
N SER A 24 6.42 6.13 -3.19
CA SER A 24 5.02 6.49 -3.46
C SER A 24 4.43 5.69 -4.62
N VAL A 25 5.18 5.53 -5.72
CA VAL A 25 4.76 4.69 -6.85
C VAL A 25 4.63 3.23 -6.43
N ASN A 26 5.58 2.68 -5.68
CA ASN A 26 5.50 1.30 -5.21
C ASN A 26 4.29 1.08 -4.28
N LEU A 27 4.06 1.98 -3.33
CA LEU A 27 2.89 1.94 -2.45
C LEU A 27 1.59 2.09 -3.23
N GLY A 28 1.54 3.00 -4.19
CA GLY A 28 0.39 3.17 -5.08
C GLY A 28 0.08 1.92 -5.89
N LEU A 29 1.10 1.26 -6.46
CA LEU A 29 0.94 -0.01 -7.18
C LEU A 29 0.46 -1.13 -6.26
N MET A 30 1.01 -1.23 -5.04
CA MET A 30 0.58 -2.24 -4.06
C MET A 30 -0.85 -2.00 -3.58
N ASN A 31 -1.25 -0.74 -3.37
CA ASN A 31 -2.61 -0.38 -2.97
C ASN A 31 -3.63 -0.63 -4.09
N LEU A 32 -3.22 -0.56 -5.36
CA LEU A 32 -4.08 -0.89 -6.50
C LEU A 32 -4.34 -2.40 -6.66
N LEU A 33 -3.61 -3.25 -5.94
CA LEU A 33 -3.85 -4.69 -5.99
C LEU A 33 -5.25 -5.03 -5.47
N PRO A 34 -5.87 -6.09 -6.01
CA PRO A 34 -7.21 -6.54 -5.65
C PRO A 34 -7.25 -7.25 -4.28
N ILE A 35 -6.68 -6.64 -3.24
CA ILE A 35 -6.64 -7.20 -1.89
C ILE A 35 -7.77 -6.56 -1.07
N PRO A 36 -8.72 -7.36 -0.55
CA PRO A 36 -9.76 -6.84 0.33
C PRO A 36 -9.12 -6.23 1.58
N ALA A 37 -9.50 -4.97 1.90
CA ALA A 37 -8.92 -4.03 2.87
C ALA A 37 -7.90 -3.00 2.36
N LEU A 38 -7.43 -3.10 1.10
CA LEU A 38 -6.68 -2.01 0.44
C LEU A 38 -7.59 -1.20 -0.49
N ASP A 39 -7.14 0.00 -0.89
CA ASP A 39 -7.87 0.92 -1.77
C ASP A 39 -8.30 0.25 -3.09
N GLY A 40 -7.46 -0.62 -3.65
CA GLY A 40 -7.69 -1.39 -4.86
C GLY A 40 -8.77 -2.45 -4.74
N GLY A 41 -9.02 -2.97 -3.53
CA GLY A 41 -10.17 -3.84 -3.26
C GLY A 41 -11.50 -3.11 -3.49
N ARG A 42 -11.57 -1.81 -3.15
CA ARG A 42 -12.74 -0.98 -3.42
C ARG A 42 -12.92 -0.69 -4.91
N ILE A 43 -11.82 -0.47 -5.62
CA ILE A 43 -11.83 -0.28 -7.08
C ILE A 43 -12.44 -1.49 -7.78
N LEU A 44 -12.15 -2.72 -7.33
CA LEU A 44 -12.79 -3.92 -7.89
C LEU A 44 -14.31 -3.92 -7.72
N PHE A 45 -14.82 -3.54 -6.55
CA PHE A 45 -16.28 -3.48 -6.33
C PHE A 45 -16.91 -2.43 -7.25
N VAL A 46 -16.29 -1.27 -7.42
CA VAL A 46 -16.78 -0.22 -8.32
C VAL A 46 -16.72 -0.68 -9.79
N ILE A 47 -15.65 -1.35 -10.21
CA ILE A 47 -15.54 -1.92 -11.57
C ILE A 47 -16.61 -2.98 -11.78
N TYR A 48 -16.84 -3.85 -10.80
CA TYR A 48 -17.91 -4.84 -10.84
C TYR A 48 -19.29 -4.17 -10.98
N GLU A 49 -19.57 -3.14 -10.19
CA GLU A 49 -20.83 -2.38 -10.31
C GLU A 49 -20.96 -1.70 -11.67
N ALA A 50 -19.87 -1.16 -12.22
CA ALA A 50 -19.86 -0.51 -13.54
C ALA A 50 -20.13 -1.50 -14.68
N ILE A 51 -19.58 -2.72 -14.61
CA ILE A 51 -19.77 -3.78 -15.61
C ILE A 51 -21.17 -4.40 -15.49
N PHE A 52 -21.56 -4.81 -14.29
CA PHE A 52 -22.80 -5.57 -14.07
C PHE A 52 -24.03 -4.67 -13.85
N ARG A 53 -23.83 -3.36 -13.71
CA ARG A 53 -24.88 -2.33 -13.44
C ARG A 53 -25.80 -2.69 -12.27
N LYS A 54 -25.31 -3.52 -11.35
CA LYS A 54 -26.03 -3.96 -10.15
C LYS A 54 -25.23 -3.56 -8.93
N PRO A 55 -25.85 -2.86 -7.96
CA PRO A 55 -25.15 -2.48 -6.74
C PRO A 55 -24.75 -3.74 -5.97
N VAL A 56 -23.52 -3.76 -5.48
CA VAL A 56 -23.07 -4.79 -4.56
C VAL A 56 -23.82 -4.60 -3.24
N ASN A 57 -24.24 -5.71 -2.63
CA ASN A 57 -24.90 -5.64 -1.34
C ASN A 57 -23.91 -5.04 -0.31
N LYS A 58 -24.23 -3.87 0.25
CA LYS A 58 -23.38 -3.15 1.23
C LYS A 58 -22.97 -4.03 2.41
N LYS A 59 -23.84 -4.96 2.84
CA LYS A 59 -23.51 -5.92 3.89
C LYS A 59 -22.41 -6.90 3.47
N ALA A 60 -22.47 -7.38 2.23
CA ALA A 60 -21.46 -8.27 1.67
C ALA A 60 -20.12 -7.54 1.48
N GLU A 61 -20.14 -6.32 0.92
CA GLU A 61 -18.94 -5.48 0.77
C GLU A 61 -18.24 -5.25 2.12
N THR A 62 -18.99 -4.80 3.14
CA THR A 62 -18.44 -4.56 4.48
C THR A 62 -17.87 -5.83 5.10
N THR A 63 -18.54 -6.97 4.92
CA THR A 63 -18.07 -8.26 5.45
C THR A 63 -16.79 -8.71 4.75
N ILE A 64 -16.70 -8.60 3.42
CA ILE A 64 -15.51 -8.97 2.65
C ILE A 64 -14.33 -8.08 3.02
N ILE A 65 -14.55 -6.76 3.14
CA ILE A 65 -13.50 -5.81 3.58
C ILE A 65 -13.04 -6.14 5.00
N ALA A 66 -13.95 -6.40 5.93
CA ALA A 66 -13.59 -6.73 7.31
C ALA A 66 -12.79 -8.04 7.41
N ILE A 67 -13.21 -9.08 6.68
CA ILE A 67 -12.49 -10.37 6.62
C ILE A 67 -11.10 -10.16 6.01
N GLY A 68 -11.02 -9.41 4.91
CA GLY A 68 -9.74 -9.06 4.28
C GLY A 68 -8.81 -8.30 5.22
N ALA A 69 -9.35 -7.37 6.02
CA ALA A 69 -8.57 -6.58 6.97
C ALA A 69 -7.99 -7.46 8.07
N VAL A 70 -8.81 -8.35 8.63
CA VAL A 70 -8.36 -9.33 9.64
C VAL A 70 -7.31 -10.27 9.04
N PHE A 71 -7.50 -10.72 7.81
CA PHE A 71 -6.54 -11.59 7.11
C PHE A 71 -5.19 -10.89 6.90
N VAL A 72 -5.18 -9.64 6.45
CA VAL A 72 -3.96 -8.83 6.30
C VAL A 72 -3.28 -8.62 7.65
N LEU A 73 -4.03 -8.34 8.72
CA LEU A 73 -3.48 -8.21 10.07
C LEU A 73 -2.78 -9.50 10.53
N ILE A 74 -3.40 -10.66 10.30
CA ILE A 74 -2.79 -11.95 10.64
C ILE A 74 -1.49 -12.15 9.86
N ILE A 75 -1.50 -11.90 8.55
CA ILE A 75 -0.29 -12.00 7.72
C ILE A 75 0.79 -11.05 8.24
N MET A 76 0.43 -9.81 8.58
CA MET A 76 1.37 -8.82 9.08
C MET A 76 2.06 -9.30 10.36
N VAL A 77 1.32 -9.91 11.29
CA VAL A 77 1.89 -10.50 12.51
C VAL A 77 2.82 -11.67 12.17
N LEU A 78 2.42 -12.57 11.28
CA LEU A 78 3.24 -13.73 10.88
C LEU A 78 4.54 -13.31 10.20
N VAL A 79 4.47 -12.36 9.26
CA VAL A 79 5.64 -11.82 8.56
C VAL A 79 6.55 -11.09 9.54
N THR A 80 5.99 -10.26 10.43
CA THR A 80 6.78 -9.57 11.45
C THR A 80 7.51 -10.57 12.36
N TRP A 81 6.84 -11.66 12.76
CA TRP A 81 7.46 -12.71 13.56
C TRP A 81 8.61 -13.39 12.81
N ASN A 82 8.39 -13.72 11.54
CA ASN A 82 9.41 -14.32 10.68
C ASN A 82 10.60 -13.39 10.46
N ASP A 83 10.36 -12.09 10.28
CA ASP A 83 11.40 -11.09 10.14
C ASP A 83 12.22 -10.96 11.43
N ILE A 84 11.57 -10.93 12.60
CA ILE A 84 12.26 -10.93 13.90
C ILE A 84 13.15 -12.16 14.04
N GLN A 85 12.63 -13.37 13.77
CA GLN A 85 13.43 -14.59 13.86
C GLN A 85 14.61 -14.55 12.89
N ARG A 86 14.41 -14.11 11.64
CA ARG A 86 15.46 -14.11 10.62
C ARG A 86 16.55 -13.06 10.85
N TYR A 87 16.21 -11.90 11.41
CA TYR A 87 17.16 -10.81 11.60
C TYR A 87 17.80 -10.79 13.00
N PHE A 88 17.20 -11.41 14.02
CA PHE A 88 17.75 -11.44 15.39
C PHE A 88 18.35 -12.79 15.85
N LEU A 89 17.99 -13.93 15.24
CA LEU A 89 18.55 -15.27 15.54
C LEU A 89 19.44 -15.76 14.39
#